data_AF-A0A8T9QC88-F1
#
_entry.id   AF-A0A8T9QC88-F1
#
_cell.length_a   1.000
_cell.length_b   1.000
_cell.length_c   1.000
_cell.angle_alpha   90.00
_cell.angle_beta   90.00
_cell.angle_gamma   90.00
#
_symmetry.space_group_name_H-M   'P 1'
#
loop_
_entity.id
_entity.type
_entity.pdbx_description
1 polymer ?
#
loop_
_entity_poly.entity_id
_entity_poly.type
_entity_poly.pdbx_seq_one_letter_code
_entity_poly.pdbx_strand_id
1 'polypeptide(L)'
;MARATLISDRGNERDYQIRDGRIITLVYDDWDYSIRFKENNQYIGDEFRFIDEDVDEDGIGNGESYLLARMYSPVPKSGLGREAVKFFIDMTGARIYARPNDGQTRDDGSHLTEDAPGFVERMRGEHLIQ
;
A
#
# COMPACT_ATOMS: atom_id res chain seq x y z
N MET A 1 15.64 -8.78 -5.05
CA MET A 1 15.01 -8.51 -3.74
C MET A 1 14.29 -9.78 -3.28
N ALA A 2 14.30 -10.07 -1.98
CA ALA A 2 13.50 -11.15 -1.45
C ALA A 2 12.01 -10.82 -1.65
N ARG A 3 11.22 -11.82 -2.06
CA ARG A 3 9.78 -11.66 -2.26
C ARG A 3 9.05 -12.27 -1.06
N ALA A 4 8.14 -11.50 -0.49
CA ALA A 4 7.13 -12.03 0.42
C ALA A 4 6.30 -13.07 -0.35
N THR A 5 6.05 -14.23 0.25
CA THR A 5 5.32 -15.33 -0.38
C THR A 5 3.95 -15.46 0.26
N LEU A 6 2.88 -15.33 -0.53
CA LEU A 6 1.51 -15.54 -0.06
C LEU A 6 1.34 -16.98 0.40
N ILE A 7 0.87 -17.16 1.64
CA ILE A 7 0.61 -18.49 2.23
C ILE A 7 -0.87 -18.72 2.56
N SER A 8 -1.65 -17.66 2.77
CA SER A 8 -3.09 -17.73 3.01
C SER A 8 -3.78 -16.47 2.51
N ASP A 9 -4.97 -16.62 1.92
CA ASP A 9 -5.88 -15.53 1.55
C ASP A 9 -7.24 -15.79 2.21
N ARG A 10 -7.72 -14.82 3.00
CA ARG A 10 -8.99 -14.88 3.73
C ARG A 10 -9.92 -13.70 3.36
N GLY A 11 -9.76 -13.14 2.16
CA GLY A 11 -10.54 -11.99 1.70
C GLY A 11 -9.89 -10.68 2.15
N ASN A 12 -10.28 -10.16 3.31
CA ASN A 12 -9.72 -8.89 3.83
C ASN A 12 -8.38 -9.08 4.57
N GLU A 13 -7.89 -10.30 4.71
CA GLU A 13 -6.57 -10.60 5.26
C GLU A 13 -5.78 -11.53 4.36
N ARG A 14 -4.48 -11.26 4.23
CA ARG A 14 -3.52 -12.12 3.51
C ARG A 14 -2.26 -12.33 4.32
N ASP A 15 -1.88 -13.58 4.52
CA ASP A 15 -0.65 -13.93 5.21
C ASP A 15 0.49 -14.11 4.23
N TYR A 16 1.63 -13.53 4.57
CA TYR A 16 2.85 -13.64 3.79
C TYR A 16 4.00 -14.13 4.65
N GLN A 17 4.73 -15.14 4.15
CA GLN A 17 6.02 -15.50 4.70
C GLN A 17 7.12 -14.65 4.07
N ILE A 18 7.92 -14.00 4.90
CA ILE A 18 9.10 -13.24 4.47
C ILE A 18 10.38 -14.08 4.64
N ARG A 19 11.52 -13.58 4.11
CA ARG A 19 12.76 -14.37 3.96
C ARG A 19 13.33 -14.94 5.26
N ASP A 20 13.14 -14.24 6.38
CA ASP A 20 13.62 -14.68 7.69
C ASP A 20 12.67 -15.71 8.36
N GLY A 21 11.61 -16.13 7.66
CA GLY A 21 10.64 -17.11 8.10
C GLY A 21 9.45 -16.51 8.88
N ARG A 22 9.49 -15.22 9.21
CA ARG A 22 8.36 -14.53 9.88
C ARG A 22 7.12 -14.52 8.97
N ILE A 23 5.97 -14.56 9.62
CA ILE A 23 4.66 -14.47 8.96
C ILE A 23 4.06 -13.11 9.30
N ILE A 24 3.78 -12.33 8.27
CA ILE A 24 3.15 -11.02 8.38
C ILE A 24 1.81 -11.08 7.66
N THR A 25 0.75 -10.68 8.36
CA THR A 25 -0.60 -10.57 7.78
C THR A 25 -0.82 -9.15 7.30
N LEU A 26 -1.20 -8.97 6.05
CA LEU A 26 -1.74 -7.72 5.53
C LEU A 26 -3.25 -7.72 5.76
N VAL A 27 -3.79 -6.60 6.22
CA VAL A 27 -5.21 -6.42 6.52
C VAL A 27 -5.72 -5.22 5.74
N TYR A 28 -6.72 -5.43 4.90
CA TYR A 28 -7.42 -4.36 4.19
C TYR A 28 -8.51 -3.75 5.06
N ASP A 29 -8.50 -2.43 5.16
CA ASP A 29 -9.54 -1.61 5.79
C ASP A 29 -10.28 -0.82 4.69
N ASP A 30 -11.56 -1.13 4.51
CA ASP A 30 -12.43 -0.53 3.50
C ASP A 30 -12.96 0.85 3.90
N TRP A 31 -12.89 1.22 5.18
CA TRP A 31 -13.30 2.55 5.65
C TRP A 31 -12.19 3.58 5.46
N ASP A 32 -10.95 3.20 5.80
CA ASP A 32 -9.79 4.09 5.71
C ASP A 32 -9.03 3.95 4.38
N TYR A 33 -9.44 3.03 3.50
CA TYR A 33 -8.72 2.64 2.28
C TYR A 33 -7.24 2.41 2.58
N SER A 34 -6.97 1.52 3.53
CA SER A 34 -5.61 1.29 4.01
C SER A 34 -5.25 -0.19 4.09
N ILE A 35 -3.95 -0.47 4.04
CA ILE A 35 -3.37 -1.79 4.30
C ILE A 35 -2.51 -1.69 5.56
N ARG A 36 -2.92 -2.41 6.59
CA ARG A 36 -2.20 -2.53 7.87
C ARG A 36 -1.52 -3.88 7.99
N PHE A 37 -0.56 -3.98 8.91
CA PHE A 37 0.26 -5.18 9.10
C PHE A 37 0.04 -5.77 10.48
N LYS A 38 -0.12 -7.09 10.57
CA LYS A 38 -0.10 -7.83 11.83
C LYS A 38 1.05 -8.84 11.86
N GLU A 39 1.58 -9.06 13.05
CA GLU A 39 2.43 -10.20 13.38
C GLU A 39 1.93 -10.79 14.70
N ASN A 40 1.75 -12.12 14.77
CA ASN A 40 1.19 -12.79 15.95
C ASN A 40 -0.14 -12.17 16.43
N ASN A 41 -1.03 -11.81 15.50
CA ASN A 41 -2.32 -11.14 15.73
C ASN A 41 -2.25 -9.73 16.35
N GLN A 42 -1.07 -9.11 16.42
CA GLN A 42 -0.91 -7.73 16.86
C GLN A 42 -0.52 -6.83 15.70
N TYR A 43 -1.12 -5.63 15.61
CA TYR A 43 -0.74 -4.64 14.61
C TYR A 43 0.68 -4.14 14.86
N ILE A 44 1.45 -4.01 13.79
CA ILE A 44 2.85 -3.57 13.83
C ILE A 44 3.12 -2.46 12.81
N GLY A 45 3.97 -1.51 13.20
CA GLY A 45 4.33 -0.37 12.36
C GLY A 45 3.13 0.53 12.07
N ASP A 46 3.12 1.08 10.87
CA ASP A 46 2.08 1.98 10.37
C ASP A 46 1.46 1.36 9.10
N GLU A 47 0.92 2.14 8.19
CA GLU A 47 0.10 1.64 7.08
C GLU A 47 0.54 2.11 5.69
N PHE A 48 -0.02 1.43 4.69
CA PHE A 48 -0.21 2.01 3.37
C PHE A 48 -1.58 2.66 3.33
N ARG A 49 -1.65 3.94 2.98
CA ARG A 49 -2.90 4.69 2.91
C ARG A 49 -3.14 5.20 1.50
N PHE A 50 -4.37 5.03 1.04
CA PHE A 50 -4.84 5.43 -0.26
C PHE A 50 -5.95 6.47 -0.10
N ILE A 51 -5.98 7.49 -0.97
CA ILE A 51 -6.99 8.55 -0.96
C ILE A 51 -7.70 8.53 -2.31
N ASP A 52 -9.03 8.43 -2.27
CA ASP A 52 -9.84 8.72 -3.46
C ASP A 52 -9.90 10.24 -3.63
N GLU A 53 -9.20 10.79 -4.62
CA GLU A 53 -9.24 12.22 -4.93
C GLU A 53 -10.32 12.55 -5.97
N ASP A 54 -10.90 11.55 -6.64
CA ASP A 54 -11.92 11.72 -7.67
C ASP A 54 -13.32 11.70 -7.03
N VAL A 55 -13.51 12.59 -6.05
CA VAL A 55 -14.80 12.78 -5.38
C VAL A 55 -15.67 13.78 -6.12
N ASP A 56 -16.97 13.49 -6.19
CA ASP A 56 -17.96 14.43 -6.71
C ASP A 56 -18.28 15.58 -5.72
N GLU A 57 -19.23 16.45 -6.09
CA GLU A 57 -19.65 17.60 -5.26
C GLU A 57 -20.22 17.19 -3.90
N ASP A 58 -20.71 15.95 -3.78
CA ASP A 58 -21.25 15.36 -2.55
C ASP A 58 -20.17 14.61 -1.74
N GLY A 59 -18.91 14.61 -2.22
CA GLY A 59 -17.78 13.93 -1.58
C GLY A 59 -17.76 12.42 -1.84
N ILE A 60 -18.50 11.93 -2.84
CA ILE A 60 -18.56 10.52 -3.20
C ILE A 60 -17.48 10.25 -4.25
N GLY A 61 -16.51 9.42 -3.87
CA GLY A 61 -15.46 8.93 -4.76
C GLY A 61 -15.97 7.97 -5.82
N ASN A 62 -15.35 7.96 -6.99
CA ASN A 62 -15.70 7.04 -8.08
C ASN A 62 -15.10 5.63 -7.90
N GLY A 63 -14.15 5.45 -6.96
CA GLY A 63 -13.46 4.19 -6.70
C GLY A 63 -12.59 3.67 -7.85
N GLU A 64 -12.36 4.46 -8.91
CA GLU A 64 -11.59 4.05 -10.08
C GLU A 64 -10.09 4.33 -9.91
N SER A 65 -9.74 5.40 -9.19
CA SER A 65 -8.36 5.86 -9.04
C SER A 65 -8.06 6.34 -7.61
N TYR A 66 -6.94 5.89 -7.05
CA TYR A 66 -6.51 6.28 -5.71
C TYR A 66 -5.08 6.81 -5.70
N LEU A 67 -4.87 7.88 -4.94
CA LEU A 67 -3.56 8.42 -4.60
C LEU A 67 -2.91 7.58 -3.50
N LEU A 68 -1.71 7.05 -3.73
CA LEU A 68 -0.87 6.50 -2.67
C LEU A 68 -0.34 7.65 -1.80
N ALA A 69 -0.99 7.87 -0.65
CA ALA A 69 -0.69 8.96 0.26
C ALA A 69 0.34 8.58 1.33
N ARG A 70 0.35 7.34 1.82
CA ARG A 70 1.35 6.85 2.80
C ARG A 70 1.79 5.44 2.44
N MET A 71 3.04 5.09 2.72
CA MET A 71 3.62 3.80 2.32
C MET A 71 4.60 3.21 3.34
N TYR A 72 4.20 3.16 4.61
CA TYR A 72 5.05 2.64 5.66
C TYR A 72 4.98 1.12 5.73
N SER A 73 6.14 0.46 5.66
CA SER A 73 6.26 -1.00 5.82
C SER A 73 7.08 -1.30 7.08
N PRO A 74 6.54 -2.06 8.05
CA PRO A 74 7.25 -2.38 9.30
C PRO A 74 8.51 -3.22 9.09
N VAL A 75 8.59 -3.94 7.96
CA VAL A 75 9.78 -4.71 7.56
C VAL A 75 10.23 -4.24 6.18
N PRO A 76 11.05 -3.19 6.08
CA PRO A 76 11.53 -2.67 4.80
C PRO A 76 12.26 -3.75 3.99
N LYS A 77 12.23 -3.64 2.65
CA LYS A 77 12.96 -4.52 1.70
C LYS A 77 12.57 -6.01 1.77
N SER A 78 11.47 -6.35 2.45
CA SER A 78 10.90 -7.70 2.57
C SER A 78 10.01 -8.11 1.38
N GLY A 79 9.58 -7.14 0.57
CA GLY A 79 8.58 -7.31 -0.48
C GLY A 79 7.15 -7.02 -0.03
N LEU A 80 6.88 -6.79 1.25
CA LEU A 80 5.53 -6.53 1.77
C LEU A 80 4.89 -5.26 1.19
N GLY A 81 5.65 -4.18 0.98
CA GLY A 81 5.10 -2.96 0.40
C GLY A 81 4.54 -3.17 -1.03
N ARG A 82 5.20 -4.02 -1.82
CA ARG A 82 4.69 -4.42 -3.14
C ARG A 82 3.40 -5.22 -3.02
N GLU A 83 3.36 -6.17 -2.07
CA GLU A 83 2.18 -6.99 -1.86
C GLU A 83 1.02 -6.19 -1.25
N ALA A 84 1.29 -5.11 -0.51
CA ALA A 84 0.27 -4.17 -0.04
C ALA A 84 -0.41 -3.44 -1.21
N VAL A 85 0.38 -2.90 -2.14
CA VAL A 85 -0.13 -2.26 -3.37
C VAL A 85 -0.95 -3.25 -4.19
N LYS A 86 -0.44 -4.47 -4.41
CA LYS A 86 -1.18 -5.52 -5.13
C LYS A 86 -2.48 -5.90 -4.43
N PHE A 87 -2.44 -6.05 -3.10
CA PHE A 87 -3.61 -6.42 -2.34
C PHE A 87 -4.68 -5.33 -2.43
N PHE A 88 -4.30 -4.05 -2.36
CA PHE A 88 -5.23 -2.96 -2.57
C PHE A 88 -5.89 -3.01 -3.95
N ILE A 89 -5.10 -3.19 -5.03
CA ILE A 89 -5.63 -3.34 -6.41
C ILE A 89 -6.59 -4.52 -6.51
N ASP A 90 -6.25 -5.66 -5.91
CA ASP A 90 -7.10 -6.86 -5.95
C ASP A 90 -8.43 -6.64 -5.22
N MET A 91 -8.45 -5.82 -4.16
CA MET A 91 -9.66 -5.54 -3.37
C MET A 91 -10.56 -4.49 -4.02
N THR A 92 -9.99 -3.48 -4.67
CA THR A 92 -10.76 -2.33 -5.19
C THR A 92 -10.95 -2.38 -6.70
N GLY A 93 -10.07 -3.09 -7.44
CA GLY A 93 -9.98 -3.00 -8.90
C GLY A 93 -9.43 -1.66 -9.40
N ALA A 94 -8.98 -0.79 -8.48
CA ALA A 94 -8.65 0.59 -8.81
C ALA A 94 -7.23 0.75 -9.37
N ARG A 95 -7.02 1.87 -10.06
CA ARG A 95 -5.70 2.34 -10.47
C ARG A 95 -5.07 3.11 -9.32
N ILE A 96 -3.78 2.88 -9.09
CA ILE A 96 -3.03 3.64 -8.09
C ILE A 96 -2.12 4.62 -8.80
N TYR A 97 -2.04 5.85 -8.31
CA TYR A 97 -1.04 6.83 -8.74
C TYR A 97 -0.28 7.39 -7.53
N ALA A 98 0.87 8.00 -7.79
CA ALA A 98 1.67 8.68 -6.77
C ALA A 98 2.08 10.06 -7.28
N ARG A 99 2.11 11.04 -6.37
CA ARG A 99 2.59 12.40 -6.68
C ARG A 99 4.03 12.35 -7.19
N PRO A 100 4.45 13.34 -8.01
CA PRO A 100 5.84 13.47 -8.42
C PRO A 100 6.75 13.71 -7.20
N ASN A 101 7.98 13.22 -7.29
CA ASN A 101 9.02 13.58 -6.33
C ASN A 101 9.54 14.99 -6.65
N ASP A 102 8.84 16.01 -6.15
CA ASP A 102 9.13 17.43 -6.40
C ASP A 102 9.70 18.17 -5.18
N GLY A 103 9.96 17.45 -4.09
CA GLY A 103 10.45 18.01 -2.83
C GLY A 103 9.43 18.87 -2.08
N GLN A 104 8.17 18.93 -2.52
CA GLN A 104 7.12 19.69 -1.82
C GLN A 104 6.48 18.83 -0.73
N THR A 105 6.55 19.28 0.51
CA THR A 105 5.82 18.69 1.65
C THR A 105 4.33 18.96 1.51
N ARG A 106 3.51 17.97 1.85
CA ARG A 106 2.04 18.03 1.77
C ARG A 106 1.42 17.46 3.05
N ASP A 107 0.37 18.11 3.53
CA ASP A 107 -0.28 17.78 4.82
C ASP A 107 -1.06 16.46 4.79
N ASP A 108 -1.46 16.01 3.60
CA ASP A 108 -2.10 14.71 3.36
C ASP A 108 -1.13 13.51 3.45
N GLY A 109 0.18 13.78 3.48
CA GLY A 109 1.25 12.78 3.48
C GLY A 109 1.73 12.35 2.09
N SER A 110 1.09 12.79 0.99
CA SER A 110 1.33 12.30 -0.37
C SER A 110 2.65 12.74 -1.02
N HIS A 111 3.60 13.24 -0.24
CA HIS A 111 4.91 13.65 -0.69
C HIS A 111 5.92 12.51 -0.56
N LEU A 112 6.70 12.26 -1.61
CA LEU A 112 7.66 11.15 -1.61
C LEU A 112 8.92 11.53 -0.82
N THR A 113 9.19 10.80 0.25
CA THR A 113 10.37 11.00 1.12
C THR A 113 11.13 9.69 1.35
N GLU A 114 12.37 9.79 1.82
CA GLU A 114 13.22 8.63 2.13
C GLU A 114 13.34 7.64 0.94
N ASP A 115 12.99 6.36 1.15
CA ASP A 115 13.03 5.30 0.13
C ASP A 115 11.81 5.32 -0.81
N ALA A 116 10.83 6.21 -0.58
CA ALA A 116 9.57 6.25 -1.34
C ALA A 116 9.75 6.51 -2.85
N PRO A 117 10.63 7.44 -3.32
CA PRO A 117 10.81 7.66 -4.75
C PRO A 117 11.26 6.39 -5.50
N GLY A 118 12.25 5.67 -4.96
CA GLY A 118 12.75 4.44 -5.57
C GLY A 118 11.73 3.30 -5.53
N PHE A 119 10.90 3.24 -4.48
CA PHE A 119 9.76 2.33 -4.42
C PHE A 119 8.74 2.63 -5.52
N VAL A 120 8.30 3.88 -5.65
CA VAL A 120 7.31 4.32 -6.65
C VAL A 120 7.80 4.09 -8.07
N GLU A 121 9.04 4.49 -8.40
CA GLU A 121 9.63 4.25 -9.72
C GLU A 121 9.61 2.77 -10.09
N ARG A 122 9.92 1.91 -9.12
CA ARG A 122 9.88 0.48 -9.33
C ARG A 122 8.45 -0.04 -9.54
N MET A 123 7.49 0.41 -8.74
CA MET A 123 6.09 -0.02 -8.90
C MET A 123 5.50 0.45 -10.23
N ARG A 124 5.93 1.63 -10.74
CA ARG A 124 5.65 2.08 -12.11
C ARG A 124 6.22 1.14 -13.16
N GLY A 125 7.48 0.74 -13.00
CA GLY A 125 8.10 -0.27 -13.86
C GLY A 125 7.41 -1.64 -13.82
N GLU A 126 6.67 -1.94 -12.76
CA GLU A 126 5.86 -3.16 -12.61
C GLU A 126 4.37 -2.97 -12.98
N HIS A 127 3.97 -1.79 -13.48
CA HIS A 127 2.59 -1.41 -13.83
C HIS A 127 1.58 -1.51 -12.65
N LEU A 128 2.07 -1.38 -11.42
CA LEU A 128 1.23 -1.36 -10.21
C LEU A 128 0.84 0.07 -9.79
N ILE A 129 1.65 1.06 -10.19
CA ILE A 129 1.39 2.48 -9.98
C ILE A 129 1.54 3.19 -11.33
N GLN A 130 0.71 4.21 -11.58
CA GLN A 130 0.79 5.08 -12.77
C GLN A 130 1.70 6.29 -12.52
#